data_AF-A0A2M7D2A8-F1
#
_entry.id   AF-A0A2M7D2A8-F1
#
_cell.length_a   1.000
_cell.length_b   1.000
_cell.length_c   1.000
_cell.angle_alpha   90.00
_cell.angle_beta   90.00
_cell.angle_gamma   90.00
#
_symmetry.space_group_name_H-M   'P 1'
#
loop_
_entity.id
_entity.type
_entity.pdbx_description
1 polymer ?
#
loop_
_entity_poly.entity_id
_entity_poly.type
_entity_poly.pdbx_seq_one_letter_code
_entity_poly.pdbx_strand_id
1 'polypeptide(L)' 'MNAVLKRATNLSINADLLREAKALDINLSAEFEKHLTAVVRKVRGEQWLRDNREAIAAYQRMVEKHGIWNEGLREW' A
#
# COMPACT_ATOMS: atom_id res chain seq x y z
N MET A 1 -18.47 6.25 -13.93
CA MET A 1 -17.06 5.98 -13.56
C MET A 1 -16.40 7.34 -13.35
N ASN A 2 -16.11 7.71 -12.10
CA ASN A 2 -15.45 9.00 -11.84
C ASN A 2 -13.98 8.89 -12.26
N ALA A 3 -13.59 9.64 -13.29
CA ALA A 3 -12.20 9.76 -13.68
C ALA A 3 -11.42 10.37 -12.52
N VAL A 4 -10.34 9.70 -12.10
CA VAL A 4 -9.43 10.26 -11.10
C VAL A 4 -8.83 11.53 -11.68
N LEU A 5 -9.08 12.67 -11.03
CA LEU A 5 -8.57 13.96 -11.47
C LEU A 5 -7.04 13.95 -11.31
N LYS A 6 -6.30 13.82 -12.42
CA LYS A 6 -4.84 13.88 -12.39
C LYS A 6 -4.39 15.33 -12.33
N ARG A 7 -3.49 15.63 -11.39
CA ARG A 7 -2.86 16.95 -11.28
C ARG A 7 -1.42 16.87 -11.78
N ALA A 8 -1.05 17.78 -12.68
CA ALA A 8 0.35 17.95 -13.05
C ALA A 8 1.15 18.38 -11.80
N THR A 9 2.22 17.67 -11.51
CA THR A 9 3.11 17.94 -10.37
C THR A 9 4.53 18.05 -10.91
N ASN A 10 5.25 19.09 -10.51
CA ASN A 10 6.64 19.27 -10.92
C ASN A 10 7.53 18.46 -9.98
N LEU A 11 8.45 17.66 -10.53
CA LEU A 11 9.39 16.83 -9.78
C LEU A 11 10.78 16.87 -10.39
N SER A 12 11.79 16.82 -9.55
CA SER A 12 13.19 16.74 -9.97
C SER A 12 13.61 15.28 -10.05
N ILE A 13 14.14 14.86 -11.19
CA ILE A 13 14.67 13.52 -11.45
C ILE A 13 16.02 13.63 -12.14
N ASN A 14 16.85 12.59 -12.01
CA ASN A 14 18.10 12.49 -12.76
C ASN A 14 17.84 12.63 -14.27
N ALA A 15 18.54 13.56 -14.91
CA ALA A 15 18.33 13.92 -16.31
C ALA A 15 18.72 12.78 -17.26
N ASP A 16 19.79 12.03 -16.96
CA ASP A 16 20.25 10.91 -17.77
C ASP A 16 19.23 9.76 -17.75
N LEU A 17 18.72 9.42 -16.56
CA LEU A 17 17.66 8.42 -16.41
C LEU A 17 16.39 8.81 -17.17
N LEU A 18 16.01 10.08 -17.14
CA LEU A 18 14.86 10.58 -17.91
C LEU A 18 15.10 10.43 -19.41
N ARG A 19 16.32 10.70 -19.87
CA ARG A 19 16.73 10.57 -21.27
C ARG A 19 16.67 9.10 -21.72
N GLU A 20 17.17 8.20 -20.88
CA GLU A 20 17.18 6.76 -21.13
C GLU A 20 15.75 6.21 -21.18
N ALA A 21 14.89 6.59 -20.22
CA ALA A 21 13.48 6.21 -20.20
C ALA A 21 12.74 6.67 -21.47
N LYS A 22 12.99 7.89 -21.93
CA LYS A 22 12.42 8.39 -23.20
C LYS A 22 12.94 7.62 -24.41
N ALA A 23 14.23 7.28 -24.45
CA ALA A 23 14.81 6.49 -25.53
C ALA A 23 14.22 5.07 -25.62
N LEU A 24 13.79 4.54 -24.48
CA LEU A 24 13.14 3.23 -24.35
C LEU A 24 11.60 3.29 -24.50
N ASP A 25 11.02 4.44 -24.86
CA ASP A 25 9.57 4.67 -24.96
C ASP A 25 8.79 4.31 -23.68
N ILE A 26 9.42 4.50 -22.52
CA ILE A 26 8.80 4.22 -21.23
C ILE A 26 7.81 5.33 -20.88
N ASN A 27 6.57 4.92 -20.57
CA ASN A 27 5.55 5.84 -20.05
C ASN A 27 5.85 6.20 -18.58
N LEU A 28 6.68 7.22 -18.40
CA LEU A 28 7.14 7.68 -17.09
C LEU A 28 5.99 7.95 -16.11
N SER A 29 4.91 8.59 -16.57
CA SER A 29 3.78 8.90 -15.71
C SER A 29 3.06 7.66 -15.20
N ALA A 30 2.90 6.63 -16.05
CA ALA A 30 2.26 5.37 -15.66
C ALA A 30 3.11 4.58 -14.66
N GLU A 31 4.42 4.47 -14.92
CA GLU A 31 5.34 3.75 -14.02
C GLU A 31 5.50 4.48 -12.68
N PHE A 32 5.60 5.81 -12.71
CA PHE A 32 5.63 6.62 -11.49
C PHE A 32 4.36 6.45 -10.65
N GLU A 33 3.17 6.57 -11.27
CA GLU A 33 1.89 6.41 -10.57
C GLU A 33 1.77 5.02 -9.93
N LYS A 34 2.17 3.97 -10.65
CA LYS A 34 2.16 2.59 -10.17
C LYS A 34 3.08 2.42 -8.96
N HIS A 35 4.31 2.91 -9.04
CA HIS A 35 5.27 2.82 -7.95
C HIS A 35 4.82 3.64 -6.74
N LEU A 36 4.41 4.89 -6.96
CA LEU A 36 3.94 5.78 -5.91
C LEU A 36 2.72 5.19 -5.19
N THR A 37 1.78 4.59 -5.92
CA THR A 37 0.62 3.90 -5.35
C THR A 37 1.05 2.77 -4.41
N ALA A 38 2.03 1.95 -4.82
CA ALA A 38 2.54 0.86 -4.00
C ALA A 38 3.20 1.39 -2.70
N VAL A 39 4.03 2.43 -2.81
CA VAL A 39 4.68 3.07 -1.66
C VAL A 39 3.64 3.66 -0.71
N VAL A 40 2.66 4.41 -1.22
CA VAL A 40 1.61 5.03 -0.40
C VAL A 40 0.79 3.96 0.33
N ARG A 41 0.42 2.87 -0.35
CA ARG A 41 -0.30 1.75 0.27
C ARG A 41 0.52 1.12 1.40
N LYS A 42 1.81 0.89 1.18
CA LYS A 42 2.71 0.33 2.20
C LYS A 42 2.76 1.23 3.44
N VAL A 43 3.05 2.52 3.25
CA VAL A 43 3.17 3.48 4.37
C VAL A 43 1.85 3.61 5.13
N ARG A 44 0.71 3.63 4.43
CA ARG A 44 -0.61 3.63 5.07
C ARG A 44 -0.88 2.36 5.87
N GLY A 45 -0.51 1.20 5.35
CA GLY A 45 -0.64 -0.07 6.07
C GLY A 45 0.20 -0.10 7.35
N GLU A 46 1.44 0.39 7.27
CA GLU A 46 2.31 0.53 8.45
C GLU A 46 1.73 1.51 9.48
N GLN A 47 1.17 2.64 9.03
CA GLN A 47 0.52 3.59 9.91
C GLN A 47 -0.71 2.96 10.59
N TRP A 48 -1.55 2.27 9.83
CA TRP A 48 -2.72 1.60 10.37
C TRP A 48 -2.35 0.56 11.43
N LEU A 49 -1.30 -0.25 11.19
CA LEU A 49 -0.81 -1.21 12.18
C LEU A 49 -0.30 -0.54 13.45
N ARG A 50 0.36 0.62 13.34
CA ARG A 50 0.79 1.40 14.51
C ARG A 50 -0.41 1.90 15.29
N ASP A 51 -1.37 2.52 14.61
CA ASP A 51 -2.55 3.14 15.24
C ASP A 51 -3.48 2.11 15.88
N ASN A 52 -3.55 0.90 15.32
CA ASN A 52 -4.45 -0.16 15.78
C ASN A 52 -3.75 -1.19 16.68
N ARG A 53 -2.49 -0.96 17.07
CA ARG A 53 -1.69 -1.91 17.87
C ARG A 53 -2.41 -2.36 19.13
N GLU A 54 -3.01 -1.42 19.87
CA GLU A 54 -3.71 -1.74 21.12
C GLU A 54 -4.99 -2.53 20.89
N ALA A 55 -5.77 -2.17 19.86
CA ALA A 55 -6.99 -2.89 19.48
C ALA A 55 -6.68 -4.33 19.03
N ILE A 56 -5.62 -4.50 18.23
CA ILE A 56 -5.12 -5.80 17.82
C ILE A 56 -4.70 -6.62 19.04
N ALA A 57 -3.93 -6.03 19.97
CA ALA A 57 -3.50 -6.72 21.19
C ALA A 57 -4.67 -7.09 22.11
N ALA A 58 -5.69 -6.23 22.21
CA ALA A 58 -6.91 -6.52 22.96
C ALA A 58 -7.69 -7.69 22.35
N TYR A 59 -7.83 -7.70 21.02
CA TYR A 59 -8.45 -8.81 20.29
C TYR A 59 -7.66 -10.11 20.45
N GLN A 60 -6.33 -10.06 20.35
CA GLN A 60 -5.45 -11.22 20.57
C GLN A 60 -5.69 -11.84 21.95
N ARG A 61 -5.72 -11.04 23.02
CA ARG A 61 -6.04 -11.53 24.38
C ARG A 61 -7.43 -12.15 24.48
N MET A 62 -8.42 -11.58 23.79
CA MET A 62 -9.77 -12.15 23.75
C MET A 62 -9.77 -13.52 23.07
N VAL A 63 -9.11 -13.66 21.93
CA VAL A 63 -8.99 -14.92 21.20
C VAL A 63 -8.21 -15.96 21.99
N GLU A 64 -7.10 -15.60 22.64
CA GLU A 64 -6.34 -16.50 23.51
C GLU A 64 -7.19 -17.04 24.66
N LYS A 65 -8.04 -16.19 25.25
CA LYS A 65 -8.90 -16.56 26.38
C LYS A 65 -10.13 -17.36 25.98
N HIS A 66 -10.75 -17.04 24.85
CA HIS A 66 -12.08 -17.52 24.48
C HIS A 66 -12.09 -18.43 23.24
N GLY A 67 -10.95 -18.58 22.57
CA GLY A 67 -10.87 -19.23 21.26
C GLY A 67 -11.49 -18.38 20.15
N ILE A 68 -11.50 -18.93 18.95
CA ILE A 68 -12.24 -18.37 17.81
C ILE A 68 -13.55 -19.15 17.60
N TRP A 69 -14.58 -18.47 17.13
CA TRP A 69 -15.93 -19.04 17.05
C TRP A 69 -16.02 -20.29 16.16
N ASN A 70 -15.17 -20.38 15.13
CA ASN A 70 -15.20 -21.46 14.15
C ASN A 70 -14.18 -22.57 14.43
N GLU A 71 -13.53 -22.57 15.60
CA GLU A 71 -12.49 -23.55 15.94
C GLU A 71 -12.98 -24.99 15.78
N GLY A 72 -14.19 -25.29 16.29
CA GLY A 72 -14.80 -26.63 16.17
C GLY A 72 -15.35 -26.99 14.78
N LEU A 73 -15.25 -26.08 13.80
CA LEU A 73 -15.71 -26.29 12.42
C LEU A 73 -14.55 -26.42 11.43
N ARG A 74 -13.30 -26.34 11.90
CA ARG A 74 -12.11 -26.50 11.06
C ARG A 74 -11.78 -27.98 10.91
N GLU A 75 -11.86 -28.49 9.68
CA GLU A 75 -11.32 -29.80 9.33
C GLU A 75 -9.91 -29.62 8.76
N TRP A 76 -8.92 -29.82 9.63
CA TRP A 76 -7.50 -29.86 9.28
C TRP A 76 -6.75 -30.84 10.18
#